data_AF-A0A926KP29-F1
#
_entry.id   AF-A0A926KP29-F1
#
_cell.length_a   1.000
_cell.length_b   1.000
_cell.length_c   1.000
_cell.angle_alpha   90.00
_cell.angle_beta   90.00
_cell.angle_gamma   90.00
#
_symmetry.space_group_name_H-M   'P 1'
#
loop_
_entity.id
_entity.type
_entity.pdbx_description
1 polymer ?
#
loop_
_entity_poly.entity_id
_entity_poly.type
_entity_poly.pdbx_seq_one_letter_code
_entity_poly.pdbx_strand_id
1 'polypeptide(L)'
;MPQRSLGTKIRIGANFIAGLTDIGPPQKSAETIDATTLDSPGGYRTFVQGFKDAGEVSISGYFESGDVGQVNIDSIFESGAFETFEILYPNGSSYTFSGIVTGLNGGSATLDGLLAWEATIKISGSAPLATTASSGLTALSLTGAGGTLSPAFSAGNRSYTFGGVTASSITVTATAASHALKLYIDGVYSQDLTSGSASAAIALTLNVGKKLTIIATESGKTSVVYEIVAIKTA
;
A
#
# COMPACT_ATOMS: atom_id res chain seq x y z
N MET A 1 -23.30 2.66 10.00
CA MET A 1 -23.65 1.55 10.90
C MET A 1 -22.37 1.08 11.58
N PRO A 2 -22.38 0.74 12.87
CA PRO A 2 -21.19 0.19 13.53
C PRO A 2 -20.83 -1.16 12.90
N GLN A 3 -19.58 -1.31 12.47
CA GLN A 3 -19.07 -2.52 11.82
C GLN A 3 -17.88 -3.06 12.60
N ARG A 4 -17.78 -4.39 12.68
CA ARG A 4 -16.64 -5.06 13.35
C ARG A 4 -15.34 -4.69 12.64
N SER A 5 -14.27 -4.46 13.39
CA SER A 5 -12.92 -4.18 12.87
C SER A 5 -12.28 -5.40 12.18
N LEU A 6 -12.89 -6.58 12.32
CA LEU A 6 -12.47 -7.82 11.69
C LEU A 6 -12.36 -7.65 10.17
N GLY A 7 -11.15 -7.85 9.63
CA GLY A 7 -10.84 -7.69 8.20
C GLY A 7 -10.06 -6.42 7.86
N THR A 8 -9.71 -5.59 8.86
CA THR A 8 -8.77 -4.48 8.65
C THR A 8 -7.39 -5.04 8.30
N LYS A 9 -6.77 -4.52 7.24
CA LYS A 9 -5.44 -4.94 6.77
C LYS A 9 -4.57 -3.72 6.54
N ILE A 10 -3.27 -3.85 6.78
CA ILE A 10 -2.28 -2.86 6.35
C ILE A 10 -1.32 -3.49 5.33
N ARG A 11 -0.90 -2.69 4.36
CA ARG A 11 0.10 -3.09 3.36
C ARG A 11 1.16 -2.03 3.15
N ILE A 12 2.29 -2.49 2.64
CA ILE A 12 3.43 -1.68 2.21
C ILE A 12 3.71 -2.03 0.76
N GLY A 13 3.52 -1.07 -0.13
CA GLY A 13 3.50 -1.35 -1.55
C GLY A 13 2.53 -2.50 -1.88
N ALA A 14 3.03 -3.59 -2.45
CA ALA A 14 2.23 -4.76 -2.81
C ALA A 14 2.03 -5.81 -1.70
N ASN A 15 2.75 -5.71 -0.58
CA ASN A 15 2.80 -6.75 0.44
C ASN A 15 1.90 -6.41 1.64
N PHE A 16 1.00 -7.32 1.98
CA PHE A 16 0.22 -7.23 3.22
C PHE A 16 1.04 -7.72 4.39
N ILE A 17 0.83 -7.11 5.56
CA ILE A 17 1.40 -7.60 6.82
C ILE A 17 0.41 -8.60 7.42
N ALA A 18 0.85 -9.84 7.59
CA ALA A 18 0.04 -10.91 8.17
C ALA A 18 0.10 -10.94 9.70
N GLY A 19 -0.75 -11.76 10.32
CA GLY A 19 -0.70 -12.02 11.77
C GLY A 19 -1.12 -10.88 12.70
N LEU A 20 -1.68 -9.78 12.18
CA LEU A 20 -2.03 -8.61 12.98
C LEU A 20 -3.30 -8.82 13.81
N THR A 21 -3.23 -8.45 15.08
CA THR A 21 -4.33 -8.48 16.04
C THR A 21 -4.91 -7.09 16.31
N ASP A 22 -4.08 -6.04 16.18
CA ASP A 22 -4.49 -4.66 16.33
C ASP A 22 -3.76 -3.72 15.35
N ILE A 23 -4.50 -2.73 14.84
CA ILE A 23 -3.99 -1.68 13.95
C ILE A 23 -4.52 -0.35 14.48
N GLY A 24 -3.64 0.41 15.14
CA GLY A 24 -3.93 1.73 15.67
C GLY A 24 -4.21 2.74 14.54
N PRO A 25 -5.31 3.51 14.60
CA PRO A 25 -5.54 4.57 13.63
C PRO A 25 -4.53 5.72 13.80
N PRO A 26 -4.23 6.48 12.73
CA PRO A 26 -3.39 7.68 12.82
C PRO A 26 -3.90 8.69 13.85
N GLN A 27 -3.07 9.07 14.82
CA GLN A 27 -3.39 10.10 15.81
C GLN A 27 -2.96 11.49 15.33
N LYS A 28 -3.83 12.13 14.53
CA LYS A 28 -3.53 13.47 14.00
C LYS A 28 -3.59 14.51 15.10
N SER A 29 -2.52 15.28 15.24
CA SER A 29 -2.46 16.47 16.09
C SER A 29 -2.03 17.69 15.26
N ALA A 30 -2.34 18.89 15.75
CA ALA A 30 -1.93 20.13 15.12
C ALA A 30 -1.49 21.11 16.19
N GLU A 31 -0.39 21.81 15.93
CA GLU A 31 0.04 22.90 16.79
C GLU A 31 -0.94 24.07 16.69
N THR A 32 -1.06 24.84 17.77
CA THR A 32 -1.84 26.08 17.79
C THR A 32 -0.91 27.25 18.00
N ILE A 33 -0.97 28.23 17.09
CA ILE A 33 -0.25 29.49 17.21
C ILE A 33 -1.23 30.52 17.76
N ASP A 34 -0.87 31.14 18.88
CA ASP A 34 -1.66 32.22 19.47
C ASP A 34 -1.53 33.48 18.58
N ALA A 35 -2.67 33.99 18.10
CA ALA A 35 -2.77 35.15 17.24
C ALA A 35 -3.59 36.27 17.90
N THR A 36 -3.67 36.27 19.23
CA THR A 36 -4.46 37.25 19.99
C THR A 36 -3.94 38.66 19.75
N THR A 37 -4.81 39.52 19.23
CA THR A 37 -4.56 40.94 18.95
C THR A 37 -5.29 41.82 19.97
N LEU A 38 -4.86 43.08 20.11
CA LEU A 38 -5.51 44.06 21.01
C LEU A 38 -6.96 44.41 20.61
N ASP A 39 -7.37 44.10 19.38
CA ASP A 39 -8.73 44.27 18.86
C ASP A 39 -9.57 42.97 18.91
N SER A 40 -9.02 41.88 19.48
CA SER A 40 -9.73 40.59 19.58
C SER A 40 -10.99 40.75 20.46
N PRO A 41 -12.20 40.62 19.88
CA PRO A 41 -13.43 40.92 20.59
C PRO A 41 -13.66 39.96 21.76
N GLY A 42 -14.05 40.50 22.92
CA GLY A 42 -14.51 39.70 24.05
C GLY A 42 -13.41 39.08 24.92
N GLY A 43 -12.13 39.41 24.72
CA GLY A 43 -11.05 38.96 25.61
C GLY A 43 -10.70 37.47 25.52
N TYR A 44 -11.16 36.79 24.47
CA TYR A 44 -10.82 35.40 24.19
C TYR A 44 -9.56 35.32 23.35
N ARG A 45 -8.72 34.30 23.62
CA ARG A 45 -7.56 34.01 22.77
C ARG A 45 -8.02 33.53 21.40
N THR A 46 -7.39 34.05 20.35
CA THR A 46 -7.58 33.58 18.97
C THR A 46 -6.39 32.71 18.58
N PHE A 47 -6.66 31.58 17.93
CA PHE A 47 -5.62 30.63 17.53
C PHE A 47 -5.66 30.40 16.03
N VAL A 48 -4.48 30.39 15.40
CA VAL A 48 -4.27 29.94 14.02
C VAL A 48 -3.66 28.54 14.07
N GLN A 49 -4.11 27.66 13.17
CA GLN A 49 -3.56 26.30 13.09
C GLN A 49 -2.13 26.34 12.54
N GLY A 50 -1.18 25.83 13.32
CA GLY A 50 0.23 25.68 12.96
C GLY A 50 0.49 24.41 12.15
N PHE A 51 1.70 23.84 12.29
CA PHE A 51 2.06 22.61 11.61
C PHE A 51 1.19 21.43 12.09
N LYS A 52 0.88 20.52 11.16
CA LYS A 52 0.09 19.31 11.42
C LYS A 52 1.05 18.14 11.54
N ASP A 53 0.93 17.40 12.63
CA ASP A 53 1.55 16.09 12.78
C ASP A 53 0.47 15.03 12.59
N ALA A 54 0.63 14.18 11.57
CA ALA A 54 -0.30 13.10 11.34
C ALA A 54 -0.20 11.96 12.38
N GLY A 55 0.78 12.06 13.29
CA GLY A 55 1.00 11.16 14.40
C GLY A 55 1.74 9.89 13.98
N GLU A 56 1.48 8.83 14.76
CA GLU A 56 2.09 7.53 14.56
C GLU A 56 0.99 6.46 14.44
N VAL A 57 1.32 5.37 13.75
CA VAL A 57 0.49 4.18 13.61
C VAL A 57 1.21 3.04 14.31
N SER A 58 0.59 2.50 15.35
CA SER A 58 1.05 1.30 16.04
C SER A 58 0.36 0.07 15.46
N ILE A 59 1.12 -0.94 15.09
CA ILE A 59 0.61 -2.25 14.68
C ILE A 59 1.14 -3.31 15.62
N SER A 60 0.28 -4.24 16.03
CA SER A 60 0.66 -5.36 16.88
C SER A 60 0.00 -6.66 16.40
N GLY A 61 0.69 -7.77 16.60
CA GLY A 61 0.27 -9.07 16.12
C GLY A 61 1.19 -10.20 16.59
N TYR A 62 1.20 -11.27 15.82
CA TYR A 62 2.07 -12.41 16.01
C TYR A 62 3.17 -12.43 14.97
N PHE A 63 4.37 -12.84 15.38
CA PHE A 63 5.49 -13.00 14.47
C PHE A 63 5.25 -14.20 13.55
N GLU A 64 5.34 -13.96 12.24
CA GLU A 64 5.23 -14.99 11.22
C GLU A 64 6.52 -15.01 10.39
N SER A 65 7.40 -15.98 10.68
CA SER A 65 8.74 -16.08 10.06
C SER A 65 8.76 -16.16 8.52
N GLY A 66 7.65 -16.54 7.89
CA GLY A 66 7.51 -16.61 6.43
C GLY A 66 6.81 -15.41 5.80
N ASP A 67 6.36 -14.43 6.59
CA ASP A 67 5.60 -13.29 6.06
C ASP A 67 6.54 -12.24 5.46
N VAL A 68 6.35 -11.99 4.16
CA VAL A 68 7.14 -10.98 3.42
C VAL A 68 6.83 -9.57 3.92
N GLY A 69 5.62 -9.32 4.46
CA GLY A 69 5.23 -8.03 5.02
C GLY A 69 6.04 -7.66 6.27
N GLN A 70 6.18 -8.59 7.23
CA GLN A 70 6.98 -8.38 8.44
C GLN A 70 8.48 -8.23 8.13
N VAL A 71 9.01 -9.02 7.20
CA VAL A 71 10.41 -8.88 6.74
C VAL A 71 10.63 -7.51 6.07
N ASN A 72 9.66 -7.02 5.29
CA ASN A 72 9.74 -5.69 4.71
C ASN A 72 9.77 -4.58 5.77
N ILE A 73 9.00 -4.70 6.85
CA ILE A 73 9.04 -3.72 7.96
C ILE A 73 10.42 -3.66 8.59
N ASP A 74 11.05 -4.81 8.85
CA ASP A 74 12.41 -4.89 9.40
C ASP A 74 13.42 -4.22 8.47
N SER A 75 13.34 -4.49 7.16
CA SER A 75 14.19 -3.84 6.17
C SER A 75 13.98 -2.31 6.09
N ILE A 76 12.74 -1.83 6.31
CA ILE A 76 12.44 -0.40 6.31
C ILE A 76 12.97 0.26 7.58
N PHE A 77 12.88 -0.43 8.73
CA PHE A 77 13.45 0.03 9.99
C PHE A 77 14.97 0.23 9.87
N GLU A 78 15.69 -0.76 9.34
CA GLU A 78 17.15 -0.70 9.16
C GLU A 78 17.58 0.34 8.10
N SER A 79 16.80 0.51 7.03
CA SER A 79 17.12 1.49 5.98
C SER A 79 16.71 2.92 6.33
N GLY A 80 15.74 3.11 7.23
CA GLY A 80 15.12 4.41 7.51
C GLY A 80 14.41 5.04 6.30
N ALA A 81 14.09 4.24 5.28
CA ALA A 81 13.51 4.73 4.03
C ALA A 81 12.05 5.15 4.20
N PHE A 82 11.65 6.20 3.48
CA PHE A 82 10.26 6.62 3.41
C PHE A 82 9.47 5.67 2.51
N GLU A 83 8.49 4.99 3.09
CA GLU A 83 7.62 4.07 2.36
C GLU A 83 6.15 4.48 2.44
N THR A 84 5.38 4.04 1.45
CA THR A 84 3.93 4.27 1.40
C THR A 84 3.18 3.12 2.04
N PHE A 85 2.41 3.44 3.08
CA PHE A 85 1.55 2.53 3.82
C PHE A 85 0.08 2.80 3.49
N GLU A 86 -0.71 1.72 3.47
CA GLU A 86 -2.15 1.82 3.29
C GLU A 86 -2.88 0.87 4.24
N ILE A 87 -3.73 1.44 5.09
CA ILE A 87 -4.67 0.71 5.95
C ILE A 87 -5.99 0.63 5.22
N LEU A 88 -6.47 -0.58 4.95
CA LEU A 88 -7.77 -0.86 4.35
C LEU A 88 -8.72 -1.38 5.42
N TYR A 89 -9.85 -0.68 5.59
CA TYR A 89 -10.92 -1.09 6.48
C TYR A 89 -11.96 -1.94 5.75
N PRO A 90 -12.70 -2.80 6.47
CA PRO A 90 -13.71 -3.66 5.87
C PRO A 90 -14.95 -2.91 5.33
N ASN A 91 -15.07 -1.61 5.61
CA ASN A 91 -16.12 -0.76 5.04
C ASN A 91 -15.73 -0.15 3.68
N GLY A 92 -14.53 -0.44 3.17
CA GLY A 92 -13.99 0.10 1.91
C GLY A 92 -13.25 1.44 2.06
N SER A 93 -13.27 2.05 3.25
CA SER A 93 -12.45 3.21 3.55
C SER A 93 -10.98 2.82 3.73
N SER A 94 -10.08 3.75 3.49
CA SER A 94 -8.65 3.54 3.71
C SER A 94 -7.93 4.78 4.23
N TYR A 95 -6.85 4.56 4.96
CA TYR A 95 -5.84 5.59 5.21
C TYR A 95 -4.62 5.28 4.35
N THR A 96 -4.27 6.19 3.46
CA THR A 96 -2.99 6.15 2.74
C THR A 96 -2.08 7.20 3.33
N PHE A 97 -0.86 6.83 3.69
CA PHE A 97 0.13 7.74 4.25
C PHE A 97 1.55 7.29 3.91
N SER A 98 2.49 8.23 3.92
CA SER A 98 3.92 7.91 3.84
C SER A 98 4.54 8.03 5.22
N GLY A 99 5.49 7.19 5.55
CA GLY A 99 6.10 7.18 6.87
C GLY A 99 7.38 6.38 6.94
N ILE A 100 7.99 6.40 8.11
CA ILE A 100 9.16 5.61 8.46
C ILE A 100 8.82 4.70 9.64
N VAL A 101 9.42 3.52 9.69
CA VAL A 101 9.30 2.63 10.85
C VAL A 101 10.28 3.13 11.92
N THR A 102 9.77 3.51 13.08
CA THR A 102 10.57 4.08 14.18
C THR A 102 10.75 3.13 15.35
N GLY A 103 9.96 2.07 15.42
CA GLY A 103 10.06 1.05 16.44
C GLY A 103 9.67 -0.31 15.90
N LEU A 104 10.40 -1.34 16.29
CA LEU A 104 10.10 -2.73 16.01
C LEU A 104 10.43 -3.53 17.28
N ASN A 105 9.42 -4.15 17.86
CA ASN A 105 9.55 -4.99 19.05
C ASN A 105 9.06 -6.41 18.71
N GLY A 106 9.97 -7.38 18.73
CA GLY A 106 9.57 -8.76 18.95
C GLY A 106 9.26 -8.91 20.43
N GLY A 107 8.00 -9.08 20.81
CA GLY A 107 7.63 -9.23 22.21
C GLY A 107 8.31 -10.45 22.86
N SER A 108 8.32 -10.50 24.18
CA SER A 108 8.99 -11.56 24.94
C SER A 108 8.50 -12.95 24.55
N ALA A 109 9.41 -13.81 24.08
CA ALA A 109 9.15 -15.23 23.87
C ALA A 109 8.96 -15.91 25.25
N THR A 110 7.72 -16.20 25.63
CA THR A 110 7.40 -16.98 26.84
C THR A 110 7.18 -18.44 26.48
N LEU A 111 7.52 -19.37 27.39
CA LEU A 111 7.54 -20.82 27.15
C LEU A 111 6.17 -21.38 26.68
N ASP A 112 5.08 -20.71 27.04
CA ASP A 112 3.69 -21.10 26.72
C ASP A 112 2.96 -20.05 25.85
N GLY A 113 3.65 -19.01 25.37
CA GLY A 113 3.05 -17.87 24.65
C GLY A 113 3.36 -17.86 23.15
N LEU A 114 2.44 -17.30 22.36
CA LEU A 114 2.70 -16.97 20.96
C LEU A 114 3.73 -15.83 20.88
N LEU A 115 4.62 -15.88 19.89
CA LEU A 115 5.62 -14.83 19.69
C LEU A 115 4.93 -13.54 19.24
N ALA A 116 4.92 -12.52 20.09
CA ALA A 116 4.33 -11.23 19.78
C ALA A 116 5.25 -10.43 18.84
N TRP A 117 4.64 -9.60 18.00
CA TRP A 117 5.33 -8.69 17.10
C TRP A 117 4.61 -7.35 17.09
N GLU A 118 5.37 -6.27 17.27
CA GLU A 118 4.86 -4.91 17.29
C GLU A 118 5.76 -4.03 16.44
N ALA A 119 5.17 -3.08 15.73
CA ALA A 119 5.90 -2.03 15.03
C ALA A 119 5.19 -0.69 15.15
N THR A 120 5.99 0.38 15.15
CA THR A 120 5.54 1.77 15.19
C THR A 120 5.98 2.47 13.91
N ILE A 121 5.02 3.06 13.22
CA ILE A 121 5.24 3.78 11.96
C ILE A 121 4.95 5.25 12.21
N LYS A 122 5.96 6.11 12.09
CA LYS A 122 5.79 7.55 12.19
C LYS A 122 5.37 8.12 10.84
N ILE A 123 4.24 8.83 10.83
CA ILE A 123 3.68 9.37 9.60
C ILE A 123 4.43 10.66 9.24
N SER A 124 4.82 10.76 7.97
CA SER A 124 5.40 11.96 7.39
C SER A 124 4.45 12.54 6.36
N GLY A 125 3.92 13.72 6.66
CA GLY A 125 2.95 14.42 5.82
C GLY A 125 1.50 14.17 6.21
N SER A 126 0.63 14.01 5.23
CA SER A 126 -0.82 13.88 5.44
C SER A 126 -1.28 12.43 5.34
N ALA A 127 -2.18 12.02 6.22
CA ALA A 127 -2.86 10.72 6.18
C ALA A 127 -4.37 10.91 5.92
N PRO A 128 -4.81 11.34 4.73
CA PRO A 128 -6.23 11.56 4.46
C PRO A 128 -7.02 10.26 4.57
N LEU A 129 -8.26 10.37 5.09
CA LEU A 129 -9.22 9.27 5.04
C LEU A 129 -9.86 9.26 3.65
N ALA A 130 -9.73 8.17 2.92
CA ALA A 130 -10.48 7.91 1.71
C ALA A 130 -11.73 7.10 2.05
N THR A 131 -12.89 7.53 1.53
CA THR A 131 -14.18 6.84 1.70
C THR A 131 -14.78 6.36 0.38
N THR A 132 -14.07 6.60 -0.72
CA THR A 132 -14.50 6.23 -2.08
C THR A 132 -13.38 5.46 -2.74
N ALA A 133 -13.72 4.38 -3.44
CA ALA A 133 -12.76 3.61 -4.21
C ALA A 133 -12.30 4.37 -5.46
N SER A 134 -11.02 4.20 -5.83
CA SER A 134 -10.49 4.67 -7.10
C SER A 134 -11.22 3.99 -8.27
N SER A 135 -11.32 4.71 -9.40
CA SER A 135 -11.87 4.17 -10.64
C SER A 135 -10.99 3.09 -11.28
N GLY A 136 -9.73 2.99 -10.85
CA GLY A 136 -8.79 1.97 -11.27
C GLY A 136 -8.30 2.14 -12.72
N LEU A 137 -7.88 1.04 -13.31
CA LEU A 137 -7.44 1.00 -14.71
C LEU A 137 -8.63 1.05 -15.67
N THR A 138 -8.43 1.71 -16.81
CA THR A 138 -9.34 1.72 -17.97
C THR A 138 -8.87 0.81 -19.09
N ALA A 139 -7.60 0.40 -19.09
CA ALA A 139 -7.07 -0.66 -19.94
C ALA A 139 -5.87 -1.34 -19.27
N LEU A 140 -5.69 -2.63 -19.57
CA LEU A 140 -4.51 -3.41 -19.21
C LEU A 140 -4.17 -4.34 -20.36
N SER A 141 -2.92 -4.29 -20.82
CA SER A 141 -2.39 -5.23 -21.80
C SER A 141 -0.97 -5.64 -21.44
N LEU A 142 -0.62 -6.87 -21.78
CA LEU A 142 0.74 -7.38 -21.68
C LEU A 142 1.22 -7.74 -23.08
N THR A 143 2.47 -7.42 -23.38
CA THR A 143 3.07 -7.64 -24.69
C THR A 143 4.25 -8.60 -24.55
N GLY A 144 4.28 -9.62 -25.39
CA GLY A 144 5.34 -10.62 -25.54
C GLY A 144 5.05 -11.47 -26.78
N ALA A 145 6.02 -12.25 -27.24
CA ALA A 145 5.72 -13.29 -28.23
C ALA A 145 4.84 -14.36 -27.58
N GLY A 146 3.72 -14.68 -28.22
CA GLY A 146 2.65 -15.48 -27.61
C GLY A 146 1.94 -14.72 -26.48
N GLY A 147 1.26 -15.45 -25.60
CA GLY A 147 0.61 -14.86 -24.43
C GLY A 147 -0.81 -14.36 -24.69
N THR A 148 -1.76 -14.76 -23.86
CA THR A 148 -3.10 -14.16 -23.81
C THR A 148 -3.45 -13.78 -22.38
N LEU A 149 -4.01 -12.58 -22.22
CA LEU A 149 -4.52 -12.12 -20.94
C LEU A 149 -5.90 -12.75 -20.69
N SER A 150 -6.02 -13.52 -19.60
CA SER A 150 -7.25 -14.20 -19.21
C SER A 150 -7.57 -13.96 -17.73
N PRO A 151 -8.79 -13.51 -17.39
CA PRO A 151 -9.87 -13.12 -18.30
C PRO A 151 -9.50 -11.89 -19.15
N ALA A 152 -10.27 -11.59 -20.21
CA ALA A 152 -10.12 -10.33 -20.93
C ALA A 152 -10.27 -9.16 -19.95
N PHE A 153 -9.57 -8.06 -20.22
CA PHE A 153 -9.57 -6.93 -19.29
C PHE A 153 -10.99 -6.41 -19.01
N SER A 154 -11.29 -6.26 -17.73
CA SER A 154 -12.49 -5.60 -17.24
C SER A 154 -12.13 -4.78 -16.01
N ALA A 155 -12.67 -3.57 -15.92
CA ALA A 155 -12.46 -2.68 -14.79
C ALA A 155 -13.02 -3.22 -13.46
N GLY A 156 -13.76 -4.34 -13.46
CA GLY A 156 -14.16 -5.06 -12.24
C GLY A 156 -13.22 -6.21 -11.83
N ASN A 157 -12.44 -6.77 -12.78
CA ASN A 157 -11.59 -7.93 -12.52
C ASN A 157 -10.27 -7.49 -11.85
N ARG A 158 -9.89 -8.17 -10.75
CA ARG A 158 -8.68 -7.88 -9.95
C ARG A 158 -7.56 -8.88 -10.15
N SER A 159 -7.85 -10.05 -10.72
CA SER A 159 -6.89 -11.13 -10.93
C SER A 159 -6.91 -11.58 -12.39
N TYR A 160 -5.71 -11.76 -12.95
CA TYR A 160 -5.48 -12.14 -14.33
C TYR A 160 -4.33 -13.13 -14.43
N THR A 161 -4.31 -13.84 -15.55
CA THR A 161 -3.23 -14.71 -15.96
C THR A 161 -2.79 -14.29 -17.36
N PHE A 162 -1.48 -14.27 -17.60
CA PHE A 162 -0.90 -14.06 -18.92
C PHE A 162 -0.09 -15.30 -19.28
N GLY A 163 -0.77 -16.26 -19.91
CA GLY A 163 -0.25 -17.59 -20.19
C GLY A 163 -0.02 -17.83 -21.67
N GLY A 164 0.81 -18.82 -22.01
CA GLY A 164 1.16 -19.12 -23.40
C GLY A 164 2.28 -18.24 -23.96
N VAL A 165 3.05 -17.60 -23.08
CA VAL A 165 4.17 -16.72 -23.47
C VAL A 165 5.34 -17.58 -23.92
N THR A 166 5.94 -17.23 -25.06
CA THR A 166 7.16 -17.86 -25.58
C THR A 166 8.38 -16.93 -25.54
N ALA A 167 8.15 -15.62 -25.41
CA ALA A 167 9.24 -14.65 -25.22
C ALA A 167 9.99 -14.84 -23.89
N SER A 168 11.27 -14.49 -23.89
CA SER A 168 12.11 -14.40 -22.67
C SER A 168 11.77 -13.21 -21.78
N SER A 169 11.01 -12.25 -22.29
CA SER A 169 10.56 -11.08 -21.54
C SER A 169 9.21 -10.59 -22.04
N ILE A 170 8.50 -9.90 -21.16
CA ILE A 170 7.24 -9.23 -21.46
C ILE A 170 7.30 -7.77 -21.02
N THR A 171 6.39 -6.95 -21.52
CA THR A 171 6.11 -5.61 -20.96
C THR A 171 4.65 -5.53 -20.57
N VAL A 172 4.35 -4.69 -19.57
CA VAL A 172 2.97 -4.41 -19.16
C VAL A 172 2.63 -2.96 -19.49
N THR A 173 1.45 -2.74 -20.04
CA THR A 173 0.90 -1.42 -20.35
C THR A 173 -0.41 -1.28 -19.59
N ALA A 174 -0.45 -0.35 -18.65
CA ALA A 174 -1.64 -0.02 -17.87
C ALA A 174 -2.08 1.40 -18.20
N THR A 175 -3.38 1.59 -18.40
CA THR A 175 -3.96 2.91 -18.71
C THR A 175 -4.95 3.28 -17.63
N ALA A 176 -4.83 4.51 -17.15
CA ALA A 176 -5.77 5.14 -16.23
C ALA A 176 -5.74 6.67 -16.45
N ALA A 177 -6.80 7.39 -16.07
CA ALA A 177 -6.91 8.82 -16.34
C ALA A 177 -5.92 9.66 -15.49
N SER A 178 -6.20 9.83 -14.20
CA SER A 178 -5.41 10.67 -13.29
C SER A 178 -4.90 9.87 -12.09
N HIS A 179 -4.19 8.78 -12.37
CA HIS A 179 -3.69 7.87 -11.33
C HIS A 179 -2.17 7.84 -11.29
N ALA A 180 -1.63 7.68 -10.09
CA ALA A 180 -0.28 7.17 -9.91
C ALA A 180 -0.33 5.63 -10.00
N LEU A 181 0.48 5.06 -10.90
CA LEU A 181 0.53 3.62 -11.13
C LEU A 181 1.90 3.10 -10.70
N LYS A 182 1.92 2.15 -9.76
CA LYS A 182 3.15 1.47 -9.32
C LYS A 182 3.11 0.00 -9.70
N LEU A 183 4.21 -0.51 -10.27
CA LEU A 183 4.39 -1.92 -10.61
C LEU A 183 5.32 -2.58 -9.59
N TYR A 184 4.89 -3.73 -9.09
CA TYR A 184 5.68 -4.63 -8.27
C TYR A 184 5.80 -5.98 -8.97
N ILE A 185 6.97 -6.60 -8.87
CA ILE A 185 7.26 -7.94 -9.41
C ILE A 185 7.61 -8.82 -8.22
N ASP A 186 6.87 -9.90 -8.04
CA ASP A 186 6.99 -10.84 -6.91
C ASP A 186 7.02 -10.11 -5.55
N GLY A 187 6.23 -9.04 -5.42
CA GLY A 187 6.10 -8.24 -4.20
C GLY A 187 7.17 -7.14 -4.03
N VAL A 188 8.18 -7.06 -4.91
CA VAL A 188 9.24 -6.04 -4.85
C VAL A 188 8.91 -4.88 -5.81
N TYR A 189 9.12 -3.64 -5.37
CA TYR A 189 8.91 -2.47 -6.23
C TYR A 189 9.82 -2.56 -7.46
N SER A 190 9.23 -2.40 -8.65
CA SER A 190 9.95 -2.43 -9.92
C SER A 190 10.08 -1.03 -10.50
N GLN A 191 8.95 -0.34 -10.70
CA GLN A 191 8.92 0.99 -11.31
C GLN A 191 7.55 1.66 -11.16
N ASP A 192 7.53 2.97 -11.38
CA ASP A 192 6.32 3.70 -11.69
C ASP A 192 5.95 3.47 -13.17
N LEU A 193 4.66 3.32 -13.45
CA LEU A 193 4.13 3.18 -14.81
C LEU A 193 3.57 4.51 -15.30
N THR A 194 3.92 4.87 -16.54
CA THR A 194 3.26 5.96 -17.24
C THR A 194 2.00 5.44 -17.93
N SER A 195 0.87 6.10 -17.70
CA SER A 195 -0.42 5.67 -18.26
C SER A 195 -0.34 5.49 -19.79
N GLY A 196 -0.79 4.34 -20.28
CA GLY A 196 -0.79 4.00 -21.71
C GLY A 196 0.59 3.69 -22.30
N SER A 197 1.66 3.71 -21.50
CA SER A 197 3.02 3.38 -21.93
C SER A 197 3.47 2.01 -21.40
N ALA A 198 4.31 1.34 -22.17
CA ALA A 198 4.89 0.07 -21.76
C ALA A 198 5.89 0.25 -20.61
N SER A 199 5.90 -0.70 -19.68
CA SER A 199 6.93 -0.85 -18.66
C SER A 199 8.31 -1.15 -19.25
N ALA A 200 9.34 -1.16 -18.40
CA ALA A 200 10.59 -1.81 -18.75
C ALA A 200 10.36 -3.32 -18.97
N ALA A 201 11.30 -3.96 -19.66
CA ALA A 201 11.23 -5.39 -19.96
C ALA A 201 11.31 -6.22 -18.66
N ILE A 202 10.35 -7.12 -18.49
CA ILE A 202 10.25 -8.03 -17.35
C ILE A 202 10.71 -9.40 -17.81
N ALA A 203 11.84 -9.86 -17.29
CA ALA A 203 12.39 -11.17 -17.63
C ALA A 203 11.51 -12.30 -17.10
N LEU A 204 11.29 -13.32 -17.93
CA LEU A 204 10.55 -14.53 -17.59
C LEU A 204 11.48 -15.75 -17.61
N THR A 205 11.26 -16.66 -16.68
CA THR A 205 11.93 -17.96 -16.62
C THR A 205 10.94 -19.04 -17.04
N LEU A 206 11.39 -20.02 -17.83
CA LEU A 206 10.54 -21.10 -18.32
C LEU A 206 9.91 -21.86 -17.16
N ASN A 207 8.60 -22.09 -17.22
CA ASN A 207 7.80 -22.79 -16.19
C ASN A 207 7.86 -22.17 -14.79
N VAL A 208 8.25 -20.89 -14.67
CA VAL A 208 8.19 -20.13 -13.43
C VAL A 208 7.22 -18.97 -13.61
N GLY A 209 6.18 -18.94 -12.77
CA GLY A 209 5.23 -17.84 -12.76
C GLY A 209 5.82 -16.60 -12.09
N LYS A 210 5.59 -15.44 -12.70
CA LYS A 210 5.91 -14.13 -12.13
C LYS A 210 4.63 -13.43 -11.72
N LYS A 211 4.55 -12.99 -10.46
CA LYS A 211 3.43 -12.21 -9.96
C LYS A 211 3.70 -10.74 -10.20
N LEU A 212 2.88 -10.13 -11.05
CA LEU A 212 2.89 -8.69 -11.31
C LEU A 212 1.75 -8.06 -10.52
N THR A 213 2.05 -7.08 -9.69
CA THR A 213 1.05 -6.34 -8.92
C THR A 213 1.08 -4.89 -9.36
N ILE A 214 -0.03 -4.39 -9.88
CA ILE A 214 -0.21 -2.98 -10.23
C ILE A 214 -1.12 -2.34 -9.19
N ILE A 215 -0.64 -1.27 -8.57
CA ILE A 215 -1.41 -0.46 -7.63
C ILE A 215 -1.76 0.84 -8.34
N ALA A 216 -3.06 1.06 -8.55
CA ALA A 216 -3.61 2.28 -9.12
C ALA A 216 -4.15 3.18 -8.01
N THR A 217 -3.49 4.31 -7.79
CA THR A 217 -3.84 5.27 -6.74
C THR A 217 -4.39 6.55 -7.36
N GLU A 218 -5.60 6.93 -6.94
CA GLU A 218 -6.22 8.21 -7.26
C GLU A 218 -6.21 9.08 -6.00
N SER A 219 -5.86 10.36 -6.14
CA SER A 219 -5.76 11.25 -4.98
C SER A 219 -7.06 11.28 -4.16
N GLY A 220 -6.94 11.03 -2.85
CA GLY A 220 -8.08 11.03 -1.92
C GLY A 220 -9.01 9.82 -2.00
N LYS A 221 -8.65 8.77 -2.76
CA LYS A 221 -9.45 7.55 -2.91
C LYS A 221 -8.67 6.30 -2.50
N THR A 222 -9.41 5.25 -2.12
CA THR A 222 -8.84 3.94 -1.80
C THR A 222 -8.26 3.33 -3.07
N SER A 223 -7.00 2.90 -3.04
CA SER A 223 -6.32 2.42 -4.24
C SER A 223 -6.84 1.05 -4.68
N VAL A 224 -6.73 0.77 -5.99
CA VAL A 224 -7.18 -0.50 -6.58
C VAL A 224 -5.97 -1.32 -6.98
N VAL A 225 -5.98 -2.61 -6.64
CA VAL A 225 -4.90 -3.54 -6.98
C VAL A 225 -5.31 -4.55 -8.03
N TYR A 226 -4.44 -4.72 -9.01
CA TYR A 226 -4.54 -5.68 -10.09
C TYR A 226 -3.37 -6.65 -9.99
N GLU A 227 -3.68 -7.94 -9.88
CA GLU A 227 -2.69 -9.01 -9.83
C GLU A 227 -2.70 -9.77 -11.16
N ILE A 228 -1.53 -9.97 -11.74
CA ILE A 228 -1.35 -10.73 -12.97
C ILE A 228 -0.28 -11.79 -12.74
N VAL A 229 -0.59 -13.04 -13.05
CA VAL A 229 0.42 -14.12 -13.07
C VAL A 229 0.85 -14.34 -14.51
N ALA A 230 2.09 -13.97 -14.83
CA ALA A 230 2.69 -14.21 -16.14
C ALA A 230 3.50 -15.50 -16.13
N ILE A 231 3.29 -16.39 -17.10
CA ILE A 231 3.99 -17.68 -17.18
C ILE A 231 4.51 -17.89 -18.60
N LYS A 232 5.82 -18.13 -18.71
CA LYS A 232 6.45 -18.63 -19.93
C LYS A 232 6.29 -20.15 -20.00
N THR A 233 5.71 -20.65 -21.08
CA THR A 233 5.38 -22.08 -21.25
C THR A 233 6.15 -22.79 -22.36
N ALA A 234 6.92 -22.05 -23.17
CA ALA A 234 7.84 -22.59 -24.18
C ALA A 234 9.00 -21.62 -24.42
#